data_AF-A0A3S4DUL2-F1
#
_entry.id   AF-A0A3S4DUL2-F1
#
_cell.length_a   1.000
_cell.length_b   1.000
_cell.length_c   1.000
_cell.angle_alpha   90.00
_cell.angle_beta   90.00
_cell.angle_gamma   90.00
#
_symmetry.space_group_name_H-M   'P 1'
#
loop_
_entity.id
_entity.type
_entity.pdbx_description
1 polymer ?
#
loop_
_entity_poly.entity_id
_entity_poly.type
_entity_poly.pdbx_seq_one_letter_code
_entity_poly.pdbx_strand_id
1 'polypeptide(L)'
;MRPTTLAVWKFASCDGCQLTLLDCEDELLTIADQVKIATFAEASSEMVGGPYDVSLVEGSITTRHDEQRIQEIREQSKLLVTIGACATAGGVQALRNFADVAEFASVVYAKPAYIDTLATSTPASAHVAVDYQLHGCPIDRGQLLDTLSALLIGRKPRLPAKTVCTECKLRGVTCVVVADGIPCLGPVTHAGCGALCPRHHRGCYGCFGPSAVPQTATLIPLLRRDGMTDGEIDRVFSTFNVASFAAERSKQ
;
A
#
# COMPACT_ATOMS: atom_id res chain seq x y z
N MET A 1 25.80 14.62 -15.20
CA MET A 1 25.44 13.81 -14.01
C MET A 1 24.97 12.45 -14.53
N ARG A 2 25.30 11.33 -13.89
CA ARG A 2 24.74 10.02 -14.33
C ARG A 2 23.23 10.02 -14.04
N PRO A 3 22.39 9.41 -14.89
CA PRO A 3 20.96 9.26 -14.59
C PRO A 3 20.77 8.45 -13.30
N THR A 4 19.80 8.84 -12.48
CA THR A 4 19.39 8.09 -11.28
C THR A 4 18.86 6.73 -11.70
N THR A 5 19.38 5.64 -11.12
CA THR A 5 18.89 4.30 -11.44
C THR A 5 17.67 3.93 -10.58
N LEU A 6 16.60 3.48 -11.26
CA LEU A 6 15.35 3.02 -10.65
C LEU A 6 15.19 1.51 -10.87
N ALA A 7 14.90 0.76 -9.80
CA ALA A 7 14.48 -0.63 -9.89
C ALA A 7 13.09 -0.80 -9.28
N VAL A 8 12.28 -1.69 -9.87
CA VAL A 8 10.92 -1.98 -9.45
C VAL A 8 10.79 -3.47 -9.18
N TRP A 9 10.39 -3.82 -7.96
CA TRP A 9 10.40 -5.17 -7.43
C TRP A 9 9.01 -5.64 -7.06
N LYS A 10 8.65 -6.82 -7.57
CA LYS A 10 7.40 -7.50 -7.26
C LYS A 10 7.60 -8.59 -6.20
N PHE A 11 6.78 -8.58 -5.17
CA PHE A 11 6.52 -9.67 -4.23
C PHE A 11 5.04 -10.09 -4.32
N ALA A 12 4.50 -10.78 -3.32
CA ALA A 12 3.09 -11.21 -3.33
C ALA A 12 2.14 -10.00 -3.39
N SER A 13 1.55 -9.79 -4.56
CA SER A 13 0.76 -8.61 -4.94
C SER A 13 -0.13 -8.89 -6.15
N CYS A 14 -0.88 -7.88 -6.61
CA CYS A 14 -1.73 -7.92 -7.80
C CYS A 14 -1.22 -7.04 -8.95
N ASP A 15 0.02 -6.53 -8.85
CA ASP A 15 0.66 -5.60 -9.80
C ASP A 15 0.03 -4.21 -9.93
N GLY A 16 -1.06 -3.93 -9.21
CA GLY A 16 -1.76 -2.65 -9.32
C GLY A 16 -0.88 -1.43 -9.02
N CYS A 17 0.13 -1.54 -8.15
CA CYS A 17 1.00 -0.40 -7.84
C CYS A 17 2.03 -0.15 -8.96
N GLN A 18 2.59 -1.22 -9.54
CA GLN A 18 3.43 -1.15 -10.73
C GLN A 18 2.67 -0.64 -11.94
N LEU A 19 1.42 -1.05 -12.13
CA LEU A 19 0.55 -0.51 -13.18
C LEU A 19 0.33 1.00 -13.00
N THR A 20 0.24 1.51 -11.76
CA THR A 20 0.15 2.96 -11.53
C THR A 20 1.37 3.73 -12.07
N LEU A 21 2.56 3.12 -12.08
CA LEU A 21 3.74 3.71 -12.70
C LEU A 21 3.60 3.73 -14.23
N LEU A 22 3.06 2.67 -14.83
CA LEU A 22 2.83 2.59 -16.29
C LEU A 22 1.67 3.51 -16.75
N ASP A 23 0.66 3.68 -15.91
CA ASP A 23 -0.48 4.60 -16.10
C ASP A 23 -0.11 6.08 -15.87
N CYS A 24 1.18 6.37 -15.67
CA CYS A 24 1.69 7.74 -15.73
C CYS A 24 1.74 8.30 -17.16
N GLU A 25 1.29 7.55 -18.19
CA GLU A 25 1.02 8.01 -19.57
C GLU A 25 1.94 9.16 -20.05
N ASP A 26 1.44 10.40 -20.03
CA ASP A 26 2.15 11.61 -20.48
C ASP A 26 3.43 11.89 -19.67
N GLU A 27 3.40 11.63 -18.36
CA GLU A 27 4.55 11.80 -17.48
C GLU A 27 5.55 10.64 -17.57
N LEU A 28 5.17 9.46 -18.08
CA LEU A 28 6.03 8.28 -18.10
C LEU A 28 7.31 8.51 -18.93
N LEU A 29 7.19 9.14 -20.10
CA LEU A 29 8.35 9.50 -20.93
C LEU A 29 9.27 10.50 -20.22
N THR A 30 8.67 11.47 -19.53
CA THR A 30 9.43 12.45 -18.74
C THR A 30 10.18 11.78 -17.59
N ILE A 31 9.58 10.78 -16.94
CA ILE A 31 10.25 9.98 -15.91
C ILE A 31 11.42 9.21 -16.54
N ALA A 32 11.20 8.52 -17.66
CA ALA A 32 12.21 7.73 -18.35
C ALA A 32 13.40 8.58 -18.86
N ASP A 33 13.19 9.85 -19.20
CA ASP A 33 14.26 10.78 -19.55
C ASP A 33 15.12 11.19 -18.35
N GLN A 34 14.55 11.20 -17.14
CA GLN A 34 15.23 11.61 -15.91
C GLN A 34 15.83 10.44 -15.13
N VAL A 35 15.28 9.24 -15.29
CA VAL A 35 15.69 8.03 -14.56
C VAL A 35 16.02 6.89 -15.50
N LYS A 36 17.10 6.18 -15.20
CA LYS A 36 17.38 4.91 -15.87
C LYS A 36 16.60 3.81 -15.15
N ILE A 37 15.50 3.34 -15.74
CA ILE A 37 14.78 2.15 -15.27
C ILE A 37 15.67 0.92 -15.55
N ALA A 38 16.36 0.45 -14.52
CA ALA A 38 17.36 -0.62 -14.62
C ALA A 38 16.73 -2.01 -14.56
N THR A 39 15.70 -2.18 -13.72
CA THR A 39 14.98 -3.44 -13.56
C THR A 39 13.50 -3.12 -13.39
N PHE A 40 12.65 -3.62 -14.30
CA PHE A 40 11.20 -3.56 -14.18
C PHE A 40 10.56 -4.65 -15.06
N ALA A 41 10.36 -5.82 -14.47
CA ALA A 41 9.95 -7.02 -15.21
C ALA A 41 8.58 -6.91 -15.89
N GLU A 42 7.67 -6.07 -15.36
CA GLU A 42 6.36 -5.82 -15.97
C GLU A 42 6.46 -4.96 -17.26
N ALA A 43 7.52 -4.15 -17.38
CA ALA A 43 7.69 -3.21 -18.49
C ALA A 43 8.71 -3.66 -19.53
N SER A 44 9.73 -4.44 -19.14
CA SER A 44 10.84 -4.83 -20.00
C SER A 44 11.44 -6.19 -19.61
N SER A 45 11.92 -6.92 -20.62
CA SER A 45 12.75 -8.11 -20.43
C SER A 45 14.20 -7.78 -20.09
N GLU A 46 14.65 -6.54 -20.33
CA GLU A 46 15.98 -6.08 -19.95
C GLU A 46 16.05 -5.90 -18.42
N MET A 47 17.03 -6.55 -17.80
CA MET A 47 17.30 -6.44 -16.37
C MET A 47 18.78 -6.15 -16.16
N VAL A 48 19.06 -4.96 -15.65
CA VAL A 48 20.42 -4.49 -15.36
C VAL A 48 20.67 -4.62 -13.85
N GLY A 49 21.75 -5.29 -13.48
CA GLY A 49 22.13 -5.49 -12.08
C GLY A 49 22.43 -4.20 -11.33
N GLY A 50 22.29 -4.26 -10.00
CA GLY A 50 22.53 -3.15 -9.08
C GLY A 50 24.01 -2.77 -8.94
N PRO A 51 24.32 -1.76 -8.08
CA PRO A 51 23.42 -1.12 -7.12
C PRO A 51 22.50 -0.05 -7.74
N TYR A 52 21.35 0.17 -7.09
CA TYR A 52 20.30 1.09 -7.51
C TYR A 52 20.24 2.33 -6.62
N ASP A 53 19.95 3.48 -7.22
CA ASP A 53 19.75 4.73 -6.48
C ASP A 53 18.38 4.73 -5.77
N VAL A 54 17.33 4.21 -6.41
CA VAL A 54 15.99 4.03 -5.83
C VAL A 54 15.43 2.65 -6.21
N SER A 55 14.91 1.92 -5.22
CA SER A 55 14.16 0.67 -5.40
C SER A 55 12.73 0.85 -4.92
N LEU A 56 11.75 0.67 -5.81
CA LEU A 56 10.33 0.57 -5.47
C LEU A 56 9.99 -0.90 -5.20
N VAL A 57 9.42 -1.18 -4.04
CA VAL A 57 9.04 -2.54 -3.63
C VAL A 57 7.52 -2.62 -3.49
N GLU A 58 6.88 -3.40 -4.35
CA GLU A 58 5.47 -3.78 -4.26
C GLU A 58 5.34 -5.19 -3.68
N GLY A 59 4.28 -5.40 -2.89
CA GLY A 59 3.89 -6.71 -2.41
C GLY A 59 4.40 -7.06 -1.02
N SER A 60 3.71 -8.00 -0.40
CA SER A 60 4.03 -8.48 0.94
C SER A 60 5.03 -9.63 0.90
N ILE A 61 5.77 -9.82 1.99
CA ILE A 61 6.70 -10.95 2.17
C ILE A 61 5.91 -12.16 2.67
N THR A 62 5.94 -13.25 1.88
CA THR A 62 5.06 -14.40 2.13
C THR A 62 5.73 -15.76 2.08
N THR A 63 6.98 -15.84 1.62
CA THR A 63 7.78 -17.06 1.51
C THR A 63 9.18 -16.83 2.09
N ARG A 64 9.94 -17.91 2.37
CA ARG A 64 11.34 -17.78 2.83
C ARG A 64 12.24 -17.17 1.75
N HIS A 65 11.94 -17.47 0.49
CA HIS A 65 12.63 -16.85 -0.64
C HIS A 65 12.38 -15.33 -0.68
N ASP A 66 11.16 -14.89 -0.38
CA ASP A 66 10.86 -13.45 -0.29
C ASP A 66 11.69 -12.77 0.81
N GLU A 67 11.83 -13.40 1.98
CA GLU A 67 12.63 -12.89 3.11
C GLU A 67 14.11 -12.70 2.74
N GLN A 68 14.70 -13.66 2.01
CA GLN A 68 16.07 -13.55 1.52
C GLN A 68 16.19 -12.45 0.47
N ARG A 69 15.28 -12.45 -0.51
CA ARG A 69 15.31 -11.52 -1.64
C ARG A 69 15.14 -10.06 -1.20
N ILE A 70 14.31 -9.77 -0.20
CA ILE A 70 14.15 -8.39 0.29
C ILE A 70 15.42 -7.87 0.97
N GLN A 71 16.19 -8.73 1.64
CA GLN A 71 17.49 -8.38 2.22
C GLN A 71 18.51 -8.06 1.13
N GLU A 72 18.61 -8.91 0.12
CA GLU A 72 19.48 -8.68 -1.05
C GLU A 72 19.11 -7.36 -1.77
N ILE A 73 17.82 -7.09 -1.97
CA ILE A 73 17.32 -5.83 -2.53
C ILE A 73 17.72 -4.64 -1.66
N ARG A 74 17.61 -4.73 -0.34
CA ARG A 74 18.03 -3.64 0.57
C ARG A 74 19.52 -3.35 0.45
N GLU A 75 20.37 -4.37 0.39
CA GLU A 75 21.83 -4.22 0.30
C GLU A 75 22.28 -3.50 -0.97
N GLN A 76 21.58 -3.74 -2.08
CA GLN A 76 21.85 -3.10 -3.36
C GLN A 76 21.10 -1.78 -3.58
N SER A 77 20.34 -1.27 -2.61
CA SER A 77 19.50 -0.08 -2.75
C SER A 77 19.97 1.05 -1.84
N LYS A 78 20.30 2.22 -2.43
CA LYS A 78 20.54 3.43 -1.64
C LYS A 78 19.27 3.88 -0.93
N LEU A 79 18.16 3.94 -1.67
CA LEU A 79 16.82 4.19 -1.13
C LEU A 79 15.89 3.03 -1.48
N LEU A 80 15.20 2.50 -0.48
CA LEU A 80 14.14 1.51 -0.63
C LEU A 80 12.81 2.14 -0.23
N VAL A 81 11.89 2.18 -1.19
CA VAL A 81 10.56 2.77 -1.04
C VAL A 81 9.54 1.66 -1.23
N THR A 82 8.68 1.43 -0.24
CA THR A 82 7.56 0.51 -0.42
C THR A 82 6.39 1.22 -1.08
N ILE A 83 5.73 0.54 -2.00
CA ILE A 83 4.54 1.05 -2.69
C ILE A 83 3.36 0.10 -2.45
N GLY A 84 2.29 0.66 -1.92
CA GLY A 84 1.00 0.01 -1.75
C GLY A 84 0.80 -0.76 -0.45
N ALA A 85 -0.47 -1.00 -0.12
CA ALA A 85 -0.93 -1.63 1.12
C ALA A 85 -0.30 -3.00 1.36
N CYS A 86 -0.02 -3.77 0.29
CA CYS A 86 0.68 -5.05 0.39
C CYS A 86 2.09 -4.88 0.98
N ALA A 87 2.88 -3.95 0.44
CA ALA A 87 4.25 -3.72 0.90
C ALA A 87 4.34 -2.97 2.23
N THR A 88 3.36 -2.11 2.53
CA THR A 88 3.34 -1.29 3.77
C THR A 88 2.66 -1.97 4.95
N ALA A 89 1.72 -2.90 4.72
CA ALA A 89 0.87 -3.47 5.77
C ALA A 89 0.57 -4.98 5.61
N GLY A 90 1.11 -5.65 4.60
CA GLY A 90 0.74 -7.03 4.25
C GLY A 90 -0.52 -7.15 3.39
N GLY A 91 -1.23 -6.05 3.14
CA GLY A 91 -2.33 -5.99 2.19
C GLY A 91 -3.54 -6.86 2.56
N VAL A 92 -4.29 -7.26 1.52
CA VAL A 92 -5.41 -8.21 1.63
C VAL A 92 -4.90 -9.59 2.04
N GLN A 93 -3.68 -9.95 1.63
CA GLN A 93 -3.04 -11.24 1.93
C GLN A 93 -2.85 -11.45 3.43
N ALA A 94 -2.72 -10.37 4.21
CA ALA A 94 -2.61 -10.40 5.67
C ALA A 94 -3.86 -10.91 6.38
N LEU A 95 -4.99 -11.11 5.69
CA LEU A 95 -6.13 -11.90 6.21
C LEU A 95 -5.66 -13.26 6.75
N ARG A 96 -4.68 -13.87 6.08
CA ARG A 96 -4.14 -15.18 6.47
C ARG A 96 -3.46 -15.19 7.84
N ASN A 97 -3.04 -14.02 8.35
CA ASN A 97 -2.37 -13.91 9.65
C ASN A 97 -3.30 -14.27 10.82
N PHE A 98 -4.61 -14.34 10.55
CA PHE A 98 -5.66 -14.63 11.52
C PHE A 98 -6.33 -15.99 11.26
N ALA A 99 -5.71 -16.85 10.46
CA ALA A 99 -6.22 -18.16 10.08
C ALA A 99 -5.08 -19.18 9.92
N ASP A 100 -5.43 -20.45 9.71
CA ASP A 100 -4.45 -21.49 9.40
C ASP A 100 -4.14 -21.55 7.90
N VAL A 101 -2.92 -21.15 7.53
CA VAL A 101 -2.45 -21.19 6.14
C VAL A 101 -2.39 -22.62 5.59
N ALA A 102 -2.16 -23.63 6.44
CA ALA A 102 -2.15 -25.02 5.99
C ALA A 102 -3.54 -25.49 5.54
N GLU A 103 -4.59 -25.04 6.24
CA GLU A 103 -5.98 -25.27 5.84
C GLU A 103 -6.25 -24.64 4.47
N PHE A 104 -5.89 -23.37 4.28
CA PHE A 104 -6.05 -22.69 2.99
C PHE A 104 -5.32 -23.41 1.85
N ALA A 105 -4.07 -23.82 2.08
CA ALA A 105 -3.30 -24.54 1.08
C ALA A 105 -3.97 -25.87 0.69
N SER A 106 -4.56 -26.58 1.66
CA SER A 106 -5.25 -27.86 1.43
C SER A 106 -6.54 -27.73 0.61
N VAL A 107 -7.22 -26.59 0.70
CA VAL A 107 -8.43 -26.30 -0.08
C VAL A 107 -8.11 -25.91 -1.51
N VAL A 108 -7.00 -25.17 -1.72
CA VAL A 108 -6.63 -24.64 -3.04
C VAL A 108 -5.81 -25.63 -3.86
N TYR A 109 -4.91 -26.38 -3.22
CA TYR A 109 -3.92 -27.21 -3.90
C TYR A 109 -4.12 -28.70 -3.59
N ALA A 110 -4.12 -29.53 -4.63
CA ALA A 110 -4.21 -30.99 -4.48
C ALA A 110 -3.01 -31.61 -3.73
N LYS A 111 -1.84 -30.95 -3.76
CA LYS A 111 -0.62 -31.35 -3.05
C LYS A 111 -0.05 -30.16 -2.26
N PRO A 112 -0.63 -29.81 -1.10
CA PRO A 112 -0.24 -28.60 -0.36
C PRO A 112 1.23 -28.63 0.11
N ALA A 113 1.80 -29.82 0.31
CA ALA A 113 3.21 -29.99 0.70
C ALA A 113 4.23 -29.46 -0.32
N TYR A 114 3.83 -29.14 -1.56
CA TYR A 114 4.71 -28.52 -2.56
C TYR A 114 4.74 -26.99 -2.49
N ILE A 115 3.87 -26.39 -1.67
CA ILE A 115 3.76 -24.94 -1.54
C ILE A 115 4.66 -24.50 -0.38
N ASP A 116 5.73 -23.78 -0.69
CA ASP A 116 6.51 -23.06 0.32
C ASP A 116 5.82 -21.73 0.62
N THR A 117 5.32 -21.56 1.84
CA THR A 117 4.71 -20.33 2.32
C THR A 117 4.93 -20.18 3.81
N LEU A 118 5.12 -18.93 4.23
CA LEU A 118 5.09 -18.54 5.63
C LEU A 118 3.65 -18.52 6.14
N ALA A 119 3.50 -18.61 7.46
CA ALA A 119 2.20 -18.50 8.13
C ALA A 119 1.60 -17.09 8.03
N THR A 120 2.43 -16.06 7.85
CA THR A 120 2.00 -14.66 7.86
C THR A 120 2.45 -13.92 6.62
N SER A 121 1.61 -13.00 6.13
CA SER A 121 1.96 -11.98 5.14
C SER A 121 2.33 -10.71 5.90
N THR A 122 3.54 -10.21 5.66
CA THR A 122 4.13 -9.12 6.43
C THR A 122 4.68 -8.01 5.52
N PRO A 123 4.71 -6.76 5.99
CA PRO A 123 5.28 -5.66 5.23
C PRO A 123 6.80 -5.78 5.12
N ALA A 124 7.40 -5.19 4.09
CA ALA A 124 8.86 -5.22 3.91
C ALA A 124 9.62 -4.59 5.11
N SER A 125 9.00 -3.62 5.80
CA SER A 125 9.54 -2.97 7.00
C SER A 125 9.74 -3.90 8.19
N ALA A 126 9.10 -5.08 8.20
CA ALA A 126 9.36 -6.10 9.21
C ALA A 126 10.67 -6.86 8.98
N HIS A 127 11.26 -6.75 7.78
CA HIS A 127 12.43 -7.54 7.35
C HIS A 127 13.66 -6.67 7.11
N VAL A 128 13.47 -5.45 6.61
CA VAL A 128 14.55 -4.52 6.27
C VAL A 128 14.17 -3.08 6.59
N ALA A 129 15.17 -2.20 6.69
CA ALA A 129 14.92 -0.76 6.78
C ALA A 129 14.27 -0.24 5.48
N VAL A 130 13.16 0.48 5.61
CA VAL A 130 12.45 1.13 4.51
C VAL A 130 12.56 2.64 4.68
N ASP A 131 13.00 3.34 3.63
CA ASP A 131 13.26 4.79 3.70
C ASP A 131 11.96 5.60 3.60
N TYR A 132 11.05 5.19 2.70
CA TYR A 132 9.75 5.84 2.50
C TYR A 132 8.66 4.81 2.20
N GLN A 133 7.42 5.14 2.55
CA GLN A 133 6.26 4.27 2.36
C GLN A 133 5.15 5.03 1.65
N LEU A 134 4.72 4.53 0.51
CA LEU A 134 3.59 5.05 -0.24
C LEU A 134 2.38 4.17 0.01
N HIS A 135 1.35 4.75 0.62
CA HIS A 135 0.14 4.05 0.98
C HIS A 135 -0.89 4.06 -0.15
N GLY A 136 -1.67 2.99 -0.25
CA GLY A 136 -2.80 2.87 -1.18
C GLY A 136 -2.99 1.46 -1.71
N CYS A 137 -4.16 1.16 -2.27
CA CYS A 137 -4.39 -0.10 -2.97
C CYS A 137 -5.20 0.17 -4.26
N PRO A 138 -4.52 0.57 -5.37
CA PRO A 138 -3.09 0.88 -5.46
C PRO A 138 -2.75 2.28 -4.93
N ILE A 139 -1.48 2.65 -5.01
CA ILE A 139 -1.00 4.02 -4.70
C ILE A 139 -1.65 5.05 -5.64
N ASP A 140 -1.61 6.32 -5.27
CA ASP A 140 -2.05 7.42 -6.14
C ASP A 140 -0.92 7.87 -7.09
N ARG A 141 -1.28 8.19 -8.34
CA ARG A 141 -0.33 8.66 -9.36
C ARG A 141 0.41 9.93 -8.93
N GLY A 142 -0.30 10.91 -8.38
CA GLY A 142 0.29 12.15 -7.88
C GLY A 142 1.26 11.88 -6.73
N GLN A 143 0.91 10.98 -5.81
CA GLN A 143 1.81 10.55 -4.74
C GLN A 143 3.11 9.93 -5.28
N LEU A 144 3.03 9.10 -6.32
CA LEU A 144 4.19 8.50 -6.98
C LEU A 144 5.08 9.56 -7.64
N LEU A 145 4.49 10.41 -8.49
CA LEU A 145 5.20 11.46 -9.22
C LEU A 145 5.87 12.46 -8.28
N ASP A 146 5.17 12.90 -7.23
CA ASP A 146 5.73 13.82 -6.22
C ASP A 146 6.91 13.18 -5.48
N THR A 147 6.82 11.89 -5.18
CA THR A 147 7.88 11.14 -4.49
C THR A 147 9.10 11.02 -5.39
N LEU A 148 8.93 10.49 -6.61
CA LEU A 148 10.03 10.33 -7.56
C LEU A 148 10.70 11.69 -7.86
N SER A 149 9.91 12.72 -8.14
CA SER A 149 10.42 14.07 -8.39
C SER A 149 11.19 14.62 -7.20
N ALA A 150 10.71 14.42 -5.97
CA ALA A 150 11.42 14.84 -4.76
C ALA A 150 12.75 14.11 -4.59
N LEU A 151 12.76 12.78 -4.78
CA LEU A 151 13.97 11.96 -4.65
C LEU A 151 15.01 12.33 -5.70
N LEU A 152 14.60 12.63 -6.94
CA LEU A 152 15.51 13.01 -8.03
C LEU A 152 16.28 14.30 -7.75
N ILE A 153 15.67 15.25 -7.04
CA ILE A 153 16.32 16.50 -6.65
C ILE A 153 16.91 16.46 -5.24
N GLY A 154 16.97 15.29 -4.60
CA GLY A 154 17.51 15.10 -3.25
C GLY A 154 16.66 15.71 -2.13
N ARG A 155 15.37 15.96 -2.38
CA ARG A 155 14.41 16.48 -1.40
C ARG A 155 13.65 15.34 -0.73
N LYS A 156 13.35 15.49 0.56
CA LYS A 156 12.44 14.57 1.27
C LYS A 156 11.01 14.62 0.65
N PRO A 157 10.44 13.46 0.24
CA PRO A 157 9.04 13.37 -0.18
C PRO A 157 8.08 13.88 0.89
N ARG A 158 6.97 14.50 0.45
CA ARG A 158 5.89 14.96 1.36
C ARG A 158 4.80 13.90 1.39
N LEU A 159 4.86 13.02 2.39
CA LEU A 159 3.82 12.02 2.60
C LEU A 159 2.71 12.59 3.50
N PRO A 160 1.42 12.49 3.13
CA PRO A 160 0.34 13.09 3.91
C PRO A 160 0.18 12.45 5.31
N ALA A 161 0.38 13.24 6.36
CA ALA A 161 0.07 12.84 7.74
C ALA A 161 -1.41 13.06 8.13
N LYS A 162 -2.21 13.57 7.20
CA LYS A 162 -3.62 13.96 7.42
C LYS A 162 -4.56 12.81 7.06
N THR A 163 -5.83 12.95 7.42
CA THR A 163 -6.88 12.00 7.07
C THR A 163 -7.59 12.38 5.77
N VAL A 164 -8.26 11.42 5.13
CA VAL A 164 -9.08 11.65 3.93
C VAL A 164 -10.11 12.77 4.14
N CYS A 165 -10.61 12.96 5.36
CA CYS A 165 -11.52 14.06 5.68
C CYS A 165 -10.94 15.44 5.33
N THR A 166 -9.63 15.64 5.47
CA THR A 166 -8.99 16.91 5.10
C THR A 166 -9.07 17.13 3.59
N GLU A 167 -8.84 16.10 2.78
CA GLU A 167 -8.96 16.17 1.33
C GLU A 167 -10.41 16.41 0.88
N CYS A 168 -11.38 15.73 1.52
CA CYS A 168 -12.80 15.98 1.27
C CYS A 168 -13.14 17.47 1.45
N LYS A 169 -12.70 18.07 2.56
CA LYS A 169 -12.96 19.48 2.85
C LYS A 169 -12.26 20.43 1.88
N LEU A 170 -10.98 20.18 1.57
CA LEU A 170 -10.23 21.00 0.61
C LEU A 170 -10.84 20.95 -0.80
N ARG A 171 -11.47 19.85 -1.17
CA ARG A 171 -12.13 19.65 -2.47
C ARG A 171 -13.61 20.03 -2.49
N GLY A 172 -14.17 20.53 -1.38
CA GLY A 172 -15.58 20.90 -1.29
C GLY A 172 -16.55 19.70 -1.36
N VAL A 173 -16.09 18.50 -1.00
CA VAL A 173 -16.92 17.29 -1.02
C VAL A 173 -17.89 17.32 0.17
N THR A 174 -19.19 17.23 -0.13
CA THR A 174 -20.23 17.07 0.89
C THR A 174 -19.98 15.79 1.69
N CYS A 175 -20.09 15.87 3.02
CA CYS A 175 -19.80 14.75 3.88
C CYS A 175 -20.92 13.69 3.79
N VAL A 176 -20.64 12.56 3.13
CA VAL A 176 -21.59 11.45 2.92
C VAL A 176 -22.12 10.83 4.22
N VAL A 177 -21.33 10.88 5.30
CA VAL A 177 -21.75 10.43 6.64
C VAL A 177 -22.84 11.35 7.19
N VAL A 178 -22.67 12.66 7.06
CA VAL A 178 -23.56 13.66 7.67
C VAL A 178 -24.79 13.91 6.81
N ALA A 179 -24.60 13.98 5.48
CA ALA A 179 -25.69 14.25 4.55
C ALA A 179 -26.61 13.04 4.36
N ASP A 180 -26.01 11.83 4.26
CA ASP A 180 -26.72 10.66 3.75
C ASP A 180 -26.63 9.44 4.68
N GLY A 181 -25.93 9.55 5.81
CA GLY A 181 -25.74 8.44 6.74
C GLY A 181 -24.90 7.30 6.17
N ILE A 182 -24.02 7.56 5.18
CA ILE A 182 -23.20 6.53 4.55
C ILE A 182 -21.95 6.25 5.41
N PRO A 183 -21.75 5.01 5.91
CA PRO A 183 -20.58 4.64 6.70
C PRO A 183 -19.26 4.88 5.94
N CYS A 184 -18.24 5.41 6.63
CA CYS A 184 -17.01 5.88 5.98
C CYS A 184 -15.80 5.75 6.90
N LEU A 185 -14.72 5.10 6.41
CA LEU A 185 -13.44 5.01 7.13
C LEU A 185 -12.52 6.23 6.95
N GLY A 186 -12.98 7.25 6.23
CA GLY A 186 -12.19 8.45 5.92
C GLY A 186 -11.58 9.16 7.13
N PRO A 187 -12.26 9.23 8.29
CA PRO A 187 -11.71 9.86 9.51
C PRO A 187 -10.49 9.15 10.09
N VAL A 188 -10.28 7.87 9.80
CA VAL A 188 -9.18 7.05 10.35
C VAL A 188 -8.20 6.59 9.28
N THR A 189 -8.32 7.08 8.05
CA THR A 189 -7.51 6.64 6.90
C THR A 189 -6.59 7.75 6.42
N HIS A 190 -5.35 7.43 6.05
CA HIS A 190 -4.42 8.39 5.44
C HIS A 190 -5.01 9.08 4.20
N ALA A 191 -4.77 10.39 4.09
CA ALA A 191 -4.97 11.16 2.87
C ALA A 191 -3.96 10.76 1.78
N GLY A 192 -4.25 11.15 0.54
CA GLY A 192 -3.38 10.93 -0.63
C GLY A 192 -4.12 10.40 -1.84
N CYS A 193 -5.36 9.90 -1.66
CA CYS A 193 -6.19 9.38 -2.74
C CYS A 193 -7.08 10.43 -3.40
N GLY A 194 -6.93 11.71 -3.00
CA GLY A 194 -7.77 12.80 -3.50
C GLY A 194 -9.25 12.66 -3.13
N ALA A 195 -9.55 11.97 -2.03
CA ALA A 195 -10.91 11.64 -1.59
C ALA A 195 -11.78 11.00 -2.69
N LEU A 196 -11.23 10.05 -3.45
CA LEU A 196 -11.90 9.44 -4.60
C LEU A 196 -13.29 8.87 -4.27
N CYS A 197 -13.42 7.97 -3.29
CA CYS A 197 -14.71 7.32 -3.00
C CYS A 197 -15.80 8.32 -2.58
N PRO A 198 -15.54 9.26 -1.63
CA PRO A 198 -16.54 10.28 -1.26
C PRO A 198 -17.00 11.17 -2.42
N ARG A 199 -16.13 11.49 -3.39
CA ARG A 199 -16.50 12.25 -4.59
C ARG A 199 -17.50 11.52 -5.50
N HIS A 200 -17.58 10.21 -5.36
CA HIS A 200 -18.53 9.35 -6.07
C HIS A 200 -19.61 8.79 -5.14
N HIS A 201 -19.97 9.55 -4.09
CA HIS A 201 -21.07 9.23 -3.18
C HIS A 201 -20.92 7.86 -2.49
N ARG A 202 -19.67 7.53 -2.10
CA ARG A 202 -19.34 6.30 -1.35
C ARG A 202 -18.49 6.62 -0.13
N GLY A 203 -18.67 5.83 0.92
CA GLY A 203 -17.74 5.81 2.04
C GLY A 203 -16.32 5.44 1.62
N CYS A 204 -15.32 5.99 2.31
CA CYS A 204 -13.94 5.55 2.16
C CYS A 204 -13.78 4.12 2.69
N TYR A 205 -13.05 3.28 1.95
CA TYR A 205 -12.80 1.87 2.28
C TYR A 205 -11.52 1.62 3.09
N GLY A 206 -10.76 2.66 3.45
CA GLY A 206 -9.54 2.47 4.25
C GLY A 206 -8.35 1.86 3.51
N CYS A 207 -8.33 1.89 2.17
CA CYS A 207 -7.24 1.27 1.39
C CYS A 207 -5.87 1.96 1.56
N PHE A 208 -5.84 3.22 2.00
CA PHE A 208 -4.60 3.95 2.34
C PHE A 208 -4.11 3.67 3.76
N GLY A 209 -4.78 2.79 4.51
CA GLY A 209 -4.36 2.34 5.83
C GLY A 209 -4.66 3.34 6.95
N PRO A 210 -4.47 2.92 8.21
CA PRO A 210 -4.74 3.75 9.37
C PRO A 210 -3.89 5.02 9.36
N SER A 211 -4.51 6.19 9.55
CA SER A 211 -3.82 7.46 9.71
C SER A 211 -2.87 7.45 10.90
N ALA A 212 -1.96 8.43 11.01
CA ALA A 212 -0.96 8.50 12.09
C ALA A 212 -1.53 8.39 13.52
N VAL A 213 -2.74 8.89 13.78
CA VAL A 213 -3.44 8.75 15.07
C VAL A 213 -4.92 8.39 14.81
N PRO A 214 -5.22 7.12 14.49
CA PRO A 214 -6.54 6.72 14.01
C PRO A 214 -7.49 6.52 15.21
N GLN A 215 -8.51 7.35 15.37
CA GLN A 215 -9.49 7.23 16.47
C GLN A 215 -10.59 6.20 16.15
N THR A 216 -10.21 4.93 16.01
CA THR A 216 -11.13 3.84 15.62
C THR A 216 -12.20 3.55 16.67
N ALA A 217 -11.86 3.59 17.96
CA ALA A 217 -12.81 3.38 19.05
C ALA A 217 -13.95 4.42 19.04
N THR A 218 -13.66 5.66 18.62
CA THR A 218 -14.68 6.72 18.47
C THR A 218 -15.49 6.57 17.17
N LEU A 219 -14.88 6.04 16.11
CA LEU A 219 -15.54 5.86 14.82
C LEU A 219 -16.54 4.68 14.83
N ILE A 220 -16.23 3.58 15.51
CA ILE A 220 -17.06 2.35 15.50
C ILE A 220 -18.52 2.61 15.89
N PRO A 221 -18.84 3.33 16.99
CA PRO A 221 -20.22 3.66 17.33
C PRO A 221 -20.96 4.44 16.25
N LEU A 222 -20.26 5.30 15.49
CA LEU A 222 -20.85 6.06 14.37
C LEU A 222 -21.16 5.14 13.19
N LEU A 223 -20.26 4.22 12.84
CA LEU A 223 -20.52 3.22 11.79
C LEU A 223 -21.74 2.36 12.14
N ARG A 224 -21.90 2.00 13.42
CA ARG A 224 -23.06 1.24 13.91
C ARG A 224 -24.35 2.05 13.83
N ARG A 225 -24.32 3.32 14.23
CA ARG A 225 -25.45 4.25 14.07
C ARG A 225 -25.87 4.38 12.60
N ASP A 226 -24.89 4.38 11.70
CA ASP A 226 -25.07 4.54 10.26
C ASP A 226 -25.39 3.22 9.53
N GLY A 227 -25.79 2.18 10.27
CA GLY A 227 -26.40 0.97 9.73
C GLY A 227 -25.48 -0.22 9.54
N MET A 228 -24.19 -0.14 9.89
CA MET A 228 -23.31 -1.31 9.86
C MET A 228 -23.51 -2.21 11.08
N THR A 229 -23.67 -3.51 10.84
CA THR A 229 -23.57 -4.55 11.87
C THR A 229 -22.12 -4.72 12.34
N ASP A 230 -21.91 -5.32 13.52
CA ASP A 230 -20.54 -5.55 14.02
C ASP A 230 -19.70 -6.41 13.06
N GLY A 231 -20.32 -7.39 12.39
CA GLY A 231 -19.65 -8.19 11.37
C GLY A 231 -19.26 -7.40 10.11
N GLU A 232 -20.06 -6.41 9.70
CA GLU A 232 -19.69 -5.51 8.59
C GLU A 232 -18.58 -4.54 9.00
N ILE A 233 -18.60 -4.05 10.24
CA ILE A 233 -17.53 -3.23 10.80
C ILE A 233 -16.21 -4.01 10.80
N ASP A 234 -16.22 -5.27 11.24
CA ASP A 234 -15.01 -6.10 11.22
C ASP A 234 -14.50 -6.35 9.79
N ARG A 235 -15.41 -6.59 8.83
CA ARG A 235 -15.05 -6.79 7.43
C ARG A 235 -14.43 -5.54 6.80
N VAL A 236 -15.00 -4.35 7.03
CA VAL A 236 -14.50 -3.12 6.40
C VAL A 236 -13.11 -2.75 6.92
N PHE A 237 -12.80 -3.01 8.20
CA PHE A 237 -11.44 -2.86 8.73
C PHE A 237 -10.49 -3.97 8.27
N SER A 238 -11.02 -5.14 7.91
CA SER A 238 -10.25 -6.32 7.50
C SER A 238 -10.15 -6.50 5.98
N THR A 239 -10.31 -5.45 5.18
CA THR A 239 -10.23 -5.57 3.72
C THR A 239 -8.80 -5.37 3.20
N PHE A 240 -8.27 -4.15 3.23
CA PHE A 240 -7.02 -3.80 2.53
C PHE A 240 -5.78 -3.71 3.43
N ASN A 241 -5.94 -3.31 4.69
CA ASN A 241 -4.86 -3.07 5.64
C ASN A 241 -5.12 -3.83 6.94
N VAL A 242 -5.42 -5.13 6.81
CA VAL A 242 -5.99 -5.98 7.87
C VAL A 242 -5.14 -5.95 9.14
N ALA A 243 -3.87 -6.31 9.02
CA ALA A 243 -2.97 -6.41 10.17
C ALA A 243 -2.75 -5.04 10.84
N SER A 244 -2.62 -3.97 10.05
CA SER A 244 -2.44 -2.62 10.59
C SER A 244 -3.67 -2.09 11.32
N PHE A 245 -4.88 -2.23 10.75
CA PHE A 245 -6.09 -1.82 11.46
C PHE A 245 -6.38 -2.68 12.68
N ALA A 246 -6.12 -3.99 12.61
CA ALA A 246 -6.23 -4.87 13.78
C ALA A 246 -5.30 -4.41 14.91
N ALA A 247 -4.02 -4.15 14.59
CA ALA A 247 -3.05 -3.68 15.56
C ALA A 247 -3.42 -2.32 16.18
N GLU A 248 -3.97 -1.38 15.41
CA GLU A 248 -4.42 -0.08 15.91
C GLU A 248 -5.68 -0.18 16.78
N ARG A 249 -6.61 -1.08 16.44
CA ARG A 249 -7.81 -1.34 17.23
C ARG A 249 -7.50 -2.01 18.56
N SER A 250 -6.49 -2.88 18.64
CA SER A 250 -6.08 -3.53 19.88
C SER A 250 -5.40 -2.60 20.90
N LYS A 251 -4.99 -1.39 20.49
CA LYS A 251 -4.33 -0.40 21.35
C LYS A 251 -5.29 0.59 22.02
N GLN A 252 -6.57 0.61 21.61
CA GLN A 252 -7.59 1.58 22.03
C GLN A 252 -8.63 0.92 22.93
#